data_AF-A9CK72-F1
#
_entry.id   AF-A9CK72-F1
#
_cell.length_a   1.000
_cell.length_b   1.000
_cell.length_c   1.000
_cell.angle_alpha   90.00
_cell.angle_beta   90.00
_cell.angle_gamma   90.00
#
_symmetry.space_group_name_H-M   'P 1'
#
loop_
_entity.id
_entity.type
_entity.pdbx_description
1 polymer ?
#
loop_
_entity_poly.entity_id
_entity_poly.type
_entity_poly.pdbx_seq_one_letter_code
_entity_poly.pdbx_strand_id
1 'polypeptide(L)'
;MKVAGGDRTRDLPHTGPREVFSVSPMAMTNRNKEDTPPAAELPDMLTTATVNAGGKERQNNVAAGIEDQPFPGQTSFRLLHVSNGRALIEDSSGMYMVRVGSTLPDNALLTKIEQRNGEWLIETSSGKTYHPEK
;
A
#
# COMPACT_ATOMS: atom_id res chain seq x y z
N MET A 1 21.39 -80.43 -7.22
CA MET A 1 20.13 -79.87 -6.70
C MET A 1 20.35 -78.37 -6.50
N LYS A 2 19.69 -77.52 -7.29
CA LYS A 2 19.99 -76.09 -7.36
C LYS A 2 19.44 -75.35 -6.13
N VAL A 3 20.26 -74.53 -5.51
CA VAL A 3 19.84 -73.52 -4.53
C VAL A 3 19.38 -72.26 -5.28
N ALA A 4 18.20 -71.75 -4.93
CA ALA A 4 17.73 -70.44 -5.37
C ALA A 4 17.25 -69.68 -4.14
N GLY A 5 18.11 -68.75 -3.68
CA GLY A 5 17.69 -67.66 -2.82
C GLY A 5 16.82 -66.70 -3.63
N GLY A 6 15.66 -66.34 -3.07
CA GLY A 6 14.72 -65.42 -3.69
C GLY A 6 14.31 -64.37 -2.67
N ASP A 7 14.74 -63.14 -2.93
CA ASP A 7 14.39 -61.90 -2.26
C ASP A 7 12.92 -61.85 -1.85
N ARG A 8 12.68 -61.56 -0.56
CA ARG A 8 11.34 -61.35 -0.01
C ARG A 8 11.05 -59.85 0.04
N THR A 9 11.12 -59.19 -1.10
CA THR A 9 10.67 -57.80 -1.24
C THR A 9 9.14 -57.79 -1.28
N ARG A 10 8.54 -57.15 -0.28
CA ARG A 10 7.10 -57.01 -0.14
C ARG A 10 6.65 -55.92 -1.12
N ASP A 11 6.14 -56.35 -2.27
CA ASP A 11 5.70 -55.45 -3.33
C ASP A 11 4.50 -54.62 -2.83
N LEU A 12 4.67 -53.29 -2.82
CA LEU A 12 3.63 -52.35 -2.41
C LEU A 12 2.92 -51.84 -3.65
N PRO A 13 1.57 -51.74 -3.64
CA PRO A 13 0.85 -51.19 -4.78
C PRO A 13 1.30 -49.75 -5.03
N HIS A 14 1.63 -49.43 -6.28
CA HIS A 14 1.98 -48.08 -6.69
C HIS A 14 0.75 -47.15 -6.61
N THR A 15 0.50 -46.58 -5.42
CA THR A 15 -0.36 -45.41 -5.30
C THR A 15 0.51 -44.18 -5.56
N GLY A 16 0.10 -43.32 -6.49
CA GLY A 16 0.83 -42.09 -6.84
C GLY A 16 1.08 -41.17 -5.62
N PRO A 17 1.91 -40.12 -5.80
CA PRO A 17 2.27 -39.21 -4.71
C PRO A 17 1.01 -38.66 -4.02
N ARG A 18 0.86 -38.94 -2.72
CA ARG A 18 -0.17 -38.30 -1.90
C ARG A 18 0.42 -37.00 -1.37
N GLU A 19 -0.30 -35.90 -1.53
CA GLU A 19 0.04 -34.66 -0.86
C GLU A 19 -0.05 -34.87 0.66
N VAL A 20 1.09 -34.81 1.33
CA VAL A 20 1.19 -34.87 2.79
C VAL A 20 1.40 -33.46 3.31
N PHE A 21 0.36 -32.89 3.90
CA PHE A 21 0.47 -31.62 4.62
C PHE A 21 1.07 -31.91 6.00
N SER A 22 2.23 -31.32 6.29
CA SER A 22 2.77 -31.30 7.66
C SER A 22 1.91 -30.37 8.51
N VAL A 23 0.91 -30.93 9.20
CA VAL A 23 0.15 -30.16 10.20
C VAL A 23 0.93 -30.18 11.51
N SER A 24 1.07 -29.01 12.14
CA SER A 24 1.64 -28.92 13.48
C SER A 24 0.80 -29.77 14.44
N PRO A 25 1.40 -30.55 15.36
CA PRO A 25 0.66 -31.37 16.32
C PRO A 25 -0.37 -30.57 17.14
N MET A 26 -0.14 -29.27 17.36
CA MET A 26 -1.09 -28.37 18.03
C MET A 26 -2.40 -28.15 17.27
N ALA A 27 -2.44 -28.40 15.96
CA ALA A 27 -3.65 -28.28 15.14
C ALA A 27 -4.51 -29.56 15.15
N MET A 28 -4.04 -30.65 15.77
CA MET A 28 -4.83 -31.87 15.93
C MET A 28 -5.83 -31.70 17.07
N THR A 29 -7.12 -31.87 16.78
CA THR A 29 -8.17 -31.79 17.81
C THR A 29 -8.12 -33.03 18.71
N ASN A 30 -7.89 -32.82 20.01
CA ASN A 30 -8.06 -33.87 21.01
C ASN A 30 -9.55 -34.25 21.12
N ARG A 31 -9.87 -35.55 21.05
CA ARG A 31 -11.25 -36.07 21.20
C ARG A 31 -11.64 -36.29 22.65
N ASN A 32 -10.71 -36.11 23.59
CA ASN A 32 -10.99 -36.15 25.02
C ASN A 32 -11.77 -34.90 25.42
N LYS A 33 -13.00 -35.11 25.88
CA LYS A 33 -13.95 -34.04 26.24
C LYS A 33 -13.47 -33.18 27.41
N GLU A 34 -12.52 -33.69 28.20
CA GLU A 34 -11.90 -33.04 29.36
C GLU A 34 -10.74 -32.11 28.98
N ASP A 35 -10.17 -32.26 27.78
CA ASP A 35 -8.98 -31.54 27.30
C ASP A 35 -9.35 -30.55 26.18
N THR A 36 -10.65 -30.24 26.06
CA THR A 36 -11.16 -29.24 25.12
C THR A 36 -10.92 -27.86 25.77
N PRO A 37 -10.10 -26.98 25.16
CA PRO A 37 -9.94 -25.63 25.66
C PRO A 37 -11.33 -24.97 25.73
N PRO A 38 -11.65 -24.22 26.80
CA PRO A 38 -12.86 -23.42 26.82
C PRO A 38 -12.88 -22.54 25.56
N ALA A 39 -14.04 -22.43 24.93
CA ALA A 39 -14.21 -21.57 23.76
C ALA A 39 -13.61 -20.21 24.10
N ALA A 40 -12.63 -19.76 23.31
CA ALA A 40 -11.97 -18.49 23.52
C ALA A 40 -13.06 -17.42 23.69
N GLU A 41 -13.04 -16.73 24.82
CA GLU A 41 -13.96 -15.62 25.07
C GLU A 41 -13.81 -14.66 23.89
N LEU A 42 -14.90 -14.46 23.15
CA LEU A 42 -14.92 -13.52 22.05
C LEU A 42 -14.51 -12.16 22.62
N PRO A 43 -13.54 -11.46 22.00
CA PRO A 43 -13.18 -10.13 22.47
C PRO A 43 -14.45 -9.28 22.51
N ASP A 44 -14.61 -8.51 23.59
CA ASP A 44 -15.74 -7.61 23.78
C ASP A 44 -15.87 -6.72 22.53
N MET A 45 -17.00 -6.85 21.83
CA MET A 45 -17.26 -6.14 20.58
C MET A 45 -17.62 -4.69 20.90
N LEU A 46 -16.67 -3.92 21.43
CA LEU A 46 -16.81 -2.47 21.53
C LEU A 46 -16.83 -1.88 20.11
N THR A 47 -18.04 -1.70 19.57
CA THR A 47 -18.28 -0.90 18.38
C THR A 47 -18.04 0.57 18.74
N THR A 48 -16.88 1.12 18.37
CA THR A 48 -16.51 2.52 18.69
C THR A 48 -16.95 3.54 17.64
N ALA A 49 -18.03 3.29 16.90
CA ALA A 49 -18.55 4.24 15.92
C ALA A 49 -19.83 4.93 16.45
N THR A 50 -19.70 6.16 16.93
CA THR A 50 -20.84 7.05 17.19
C THR A 50 -21.42 7.51 15.85
N VAL A 51 -22.59 6.99 15.46
CA VAL A 51 -23.39 7.54 14.37
C VAL A 51 -24.40 8.54 14.94
N ASN A 52 -24.51 9.72 14.32
CA ASN A 52 -25.46 10.75 14.73
C ASN A 52 -26.90 10.22 14.63
N ALA A 53 -27.69 10.35 15.71
CA ALA A 53 -29.07 9.87 15.83
C ALA A 53 -30.12 10.62 14.98
N GLY A 54 -29.68 11.36 13.95
CA GLY A 54 -30.51 12.20 13.08
C GLY A 54 -30.80 11.54 11.74
N GLY A 55 -31.24 10.29 11.74
CA GLY A 55 -31.60 9.55 10.53
C GLY A 55 -32.80 10.17 9.81
N LYS A 56 -32.54 11.03 8.82
CA LYS A 56 -33.35 11.14 7.60
C LYS A 56 -32.40 11.23 6.42
N GLU A 57 -32.28 10.12 5.71
CA GLU A 57 -31.57 10.01 4.44
C GLU A 57 -32.29 10.90 3.42
N ARG A 58 -31.91 12.19 3.36
CA ARG A 58 -32.31 13.04 2.24
C ARG A 58 -31.40 12.69 1.08
N GLN A 59 -31.88 11.77 0.25
CA GLN A 59 -31.45 11.66 -1.13
C GLN A 59 -31.47 13.07 -1.74
N ASN A 60 -30.33 13.46 -2.32
CA ASN A 60 -30.15 14.65 -3.15
C ASN A 60 -30.29 16.01 -2.45
N ASN A 61 -29.31 16.36 -1.61
CA ASN A 61 -28.61 17.64 -1.76
C ASN A 61 -27.25 17.59 -1.04
N VAL A 62 -26.17 17.69 -1.82
CA VAL A 62 -24.76 17.67 -1.39
C VAL A 62 -24.42 18.98 -0.66
N ALA A 63 -25.12 19.27 0.42
CA ALA A 63 -24.94 20.49 1.21
C ALA A 63 -25.21 20.23 2.71
N ALA A 64 -24.88 19.02 3.18
CA ALA A 64 -24.77 18.76 4.61
C ALA A 64 -23.43 19.34 5.07
N GLY A 65 -23.48 20.54 5.66
CA GLY A 65 -22.37 21.17 6.38
C GLY A 65 -21.10 21.33 5.56
N ILE A 66 -20.97 22.46 4.86
CA ILE A 66 -19.64 22.97 4.52
C ILE A 66 -19.02 23.39 5.86
N GLU A 67 -18.54 22.41 6.61
CA GLU A 67 -17.45 22.62 7.53
C GLU A 67 -16.34 23.14 6.62
N ASP A 68 -16.07 24.45 6.66
CA ASP A 68 -14.94 25.09 5.99
C ASP A 68 -13.63 24.58 6.63
N GLN A 69 -13.40 23.27 6.53
CA GLN A 69 -12.13 22.66 6.83
C GLN A 69 -11.22 23.11 5.68
N PRO A 70 -10.25 24.00 5.92
CA PRO A 70 -9.34 24.38 4.87
C PRO A 70 -8.65 23.11 4.37
N PHE A 71 -8.62 22.94 3.06
CA PHE A 71 -7.75 21.93 2.48
C PHE A 71 -6.33 22.15 3.01
N PRO A 72 -5.57 21.08 3.32
CA PRO A 72 -4.16 21.23 3.63
C PRO A 72 -3.52 22.11 2.56
N GLY A 73 -2.70 23.07 2.98
CA GLY A 73 -2.14 24.09 2.10
C GLY A 73 -1.50 23.47 0.86
N GLN A 74 -1.56 24.18 -0.28
CA GLN A 74 -0.95 23.70 -1.51
C GLN A 74 0.56 23.49 -1.28
N THR A 75 1.06 22.29 -1.59
CA THR A 75 2.49 22.02 -1.64
C THR A 75 3.13 22.93 -2.68
N SER A 76 4.19 23.60 -2.28
CA SER A 76 4.93 24.53 -3.12
C SER A 76 6.34 24.01 -3.30
N PHE A 77 6.82 24.00 -4.54
CA PHE A 77 8.17 23.55 -4.86
C PHE A 77 9.12 24.74 -4.89
N ARG A 78 10.30 24.54 -4.32
CA ARG A 78 11.43 25.45 -4.44
C ARG A 78 12.41 24.88 -5.46
N LEU A 79 12.77 25.67 -6.47
CA LEU A 79 13.76 25.27 -7.48
C LEU A 79 15.17 25.61 -6.97
N LEU A 80 15.98 24.60 -6.65
CA LEU A 80 17.30 24.83 -6.08
C LEU A 80 18.38 24.97 -7.16
N HIS A 81 18.36 24.07 -8.15
CA HIS A 81 19.40 24.05 -9.17
C HIS A 81 18.91 23.39 -10.47
N VAL A 82 19.47 23.79 -11.60
CA VAL A 82 19.23 23.14 -12.90
C VAL A 82 20.56 22.84 -13.58
N SER A 83 20.72 21.60 -14.03
CA SER A 83 21.92 21.12 -14.74
C SER A 83 21.57 20.00 -15.71
N ASN A 84 22.09 20.06 -16.94
CA ASN A 84 21.95 19.00 -17.95
C ASN A 84 20.50 18.51 -18.16
N GLY A 85 19.52 19.42 -18.13
CA GLY A 85 18.10 19.09 -18.30
C GLY A 85 17.44 18.41 -17.09
N ARG A 86 18.08 18.46 -15.92
CA ARG A 86 17.55 18.02 -14.64
C ARG A 86 17.43 19.20 -13.70
N ALA A 87 16.39 19.18 -12.87
CA ALA A 87 16.15 20.16 -11.83
C ALA A 87 16.21 19.49 -10.46
N LEU A 88 16.88 20.13 -9.51
CA LEU A 88 16.79 19.81 -8.09
C LEU A 88 15.71 20.71 -7.49
N ILE A 89 14.68 20.10 -6.92
CA ILE A 89 13.57 20.78 -6.26
C ILE A 89 13.44 20.35 -4.81
N GLU A 90 12.80 21.17 -3.99
CA GLU A 90 12.51 20.90 -2.59
C GLU A 90 11.04 21.18 -2.27
N ASP A 91 10.45 20.36 -1.41
CA ASP A 91 9.15 20.56 -0.74
C ASP A 91 9.33 20.25 0.76
N SER A 92 8.31 20.52 1.55
CA SER A 92 8.13 20.10 2.95
C SER A 92 8.49 18.64 3.25
N SER A 93 8.37 17.76 2.25
CA SER A 93 8.68 16.33 2.36
C SER A 93 10.16 15.97 2.07
N GLY A 94 10.93 16.88 1.46
CA GLY A 94 12.34 16.68 1.14
C GLY A 94 12.75 17.19 -0.24
N MET A 95 13.93 16.77 -0.69
CA MET A 95 14.51 17.15 -1.99
C MET A 95 14.35 16.06 -3.05
N TYR A 96 14.10 16.48 -4.29
CA TYR A 96 13.85 15.59 -5.43
C TYR A 96 14.65 16.03 -6.66
N MET A 97 15.21 15.07 -7.38
CA MET A 97 15.83 15.30 -8.69
C MET A 97 14.83 14.92 -9.77
N VAL A 98 14.43 15.88 -10.60
CA VAL A 98 13.37 15.71 -11.60
C VAL A 98 13.85 16.08 -13.00
N ARG A 99 13.19 15.54 -14.02
CA ARG A 99 13.40 15.88 -15.44
C ARG A 99 12.04 16.08 -16.12
N VAL A 100 12.04 16.64 -17.32
CA VAL A 100 10.80 16.72 -18.12
C VAL A 100 10.17 15.33 -18.24
N GLY A 101 8.88 15.21 -17.92
CA GLY A 101 8.10 13.98 -17.85
C GLY A 101 8.07 13.31 -16.47
N SER A 102 8.83 13.79 -15.48
CA SER A 102 8.76 13.28 -14.10
C SER A 102 7.45 13.66 -13.40
N THR A 103 6.91 12.74 -12.60
CA THR A 103 5.80 13.02 -11.68
C THR A 103 6.33 13.64 -10.40
N LEU A 104 5.76 14.76 -10.01
CA LEU A 104 6.08 15.51 -8.80
C LEU A 104 5.26 14.99 -7.59
N PRO A 105 5.63 15.35 -6.34
CA PRO A 105 4.88 14.96 -5.13
C PRO A 105 3.41 15.41 -5.11
N ASP A 106 3.07 16.46 -5.84
CA ASP A 106 1.68 16.94 -6.02
C ASP A 106 0.92 16.17 -7.14
N ASN A 107 1.50 15.08 -7.65
CA ASN A 107 1.05 14.29 -8.80
C ASN A 107 1.02 15.06 -10.13
N ALA A 108 1.55 16.29 -10.20
CA ALA A 108 1.70 16.98 -11.47
C ALA A 108 2.88 16.43 -12.27
N LEU A 109 2.82 16.54 -13.60
CA LEU A 109 3.93 16.19 -14.47
C LEU A 109 4.78 17.42 -14.76
N LEU A 110 6.10 17.25 -14.79
CA LEU A 110 7.01 18.31 -15.22
C LEU A 110 6.96 18.45 -16.75
N THR A 111 6.37 19.53 -17.25
CA THR A 111 6.20 19.76 -18.70
C THR A 111 7.43 20.40 -19.31
N LYS A 112 8.01 21.39 -18.63
CA LYS A 112 9.10 22.20 -19.19
C LYS A 112 10.12 22.63 -18.13
N ILE A 113 11.38 22.71 -18.54
CA ILE A 113 12.47 23.35 -17.81
C ILE A 113 13.07 24.37 -18.78
N GLU A 114 13.00 25.66 -18.46
CA GLU A 114 13.41 26.76 -19.36
C GLU A 114 14.16 27.84 -18.59
N GLN A 115 15.09 28.53 -19.25
CA GLN A 115 15.73 29.72 -18.71
C GLN A 115 15.11 30.96 -19.35
N ARG A 116 14.47 31.82 -18.55
CA ARG A 116 13.84 33.06 -19.01
C ARG A 116 14.47 34.23 -18.28
N ASN A 117 14.97 35.23 -19.03
CA ASN A 117 15.63 36.41 -18.48
C ASN A 117 16.82 36.10 -17.55
N GLY A 118 17.51 34.98 -17.78
CA GLY A 118 18.63 34.53 -16.94
C GLY A 118 18.23 33.71 -15.71
N GLU A 119 16.94 33.66 -15.36
CA GLU A 119 16.42 32.83 -14.26
C GLU A 119 15.88 31.50 -14.80
N TRP A 120 16.08 30.43 -14.04
CA TRP A 120 15.51 29.12 -14.37
C TRP A 120 14.04 29.07 -13.95
N LEU A 121 13.22 28.39 -14.75
CA LEU A 121 11.80 28.20 -14.55
C LEU A 121 11.48 26.74 -14.81
N ILE A 122 10.61 26.18 -13.98
CA ILE A 122 9.92 24.94 -14.31
C ILE A 122 8.42 25.16 -14.45
N GLU A 123 7.82 24.45 -15.39
CA GLU A 123 6.37 24.47 -15.67
C GLU A 123 5.79 23.07 -15.49
N THR A 124 4.68 22.97 -14.77
CA THR A 124 3.98 21.72 -14.51
C THR A 124 2.74 21.57 -15.38
N SER A 125 2.22 20.35 -15.50
CA SER A 125 0.95 20.06 -16.20
C SER A 125 -0.26 20.76 -15.57
N SER A 126 -0.16 21.16 -14.31
CA SER A 126 -1.16 21.98 -13.60
C SER A 126 -1.09 23.47 -13.96
N GLY A 127 -0.17 23.88 -14.85
CA GLY A 127 0.04 25.27 -15.24
C GLY A 127 0.75 26.12 -14.18
N LYS A 128 1.29 25.48 -13.13
CA LYS A 128 2.06 26.17 -12.09
C LYS A 128 3.49 26.37 -12.56
N THR A 129 4.05 27.51 -12.18
CA THR A 129 5.42 27.87 -12.50
C THR A 129 6.22 28.12 -11.23
N TYR A 130 7.42 27.56 -11.16
CA TYR A 130 8.31 27.69 -10.01
C TYR A 130 9.66 28.25 -10.44
N HIS A 131 10.19 29.17 -9.63
CA HIS A 131 11.42 29.91 -9.86
C HIS A 131 12.41 29.59 -8.74
N PRO A 132 13.72 29.77 -8.94
CA PRO A 132 14.68 29.70 -7.86
C PRO A 132 14.44 30.84 -6.88
N GLU A 133 14.58 30.54 -5.60
CA GLU A 133 14.63 31.59 -4.59
C GLU A 133 15.91 32.42 -4.78
N LYS A 134 15.81 33.74 -4.61
CA LYS A 134 16.95 34.66 -4.69
C LYS A 134 17.82 34.62 -3.44
#